data_AF-A0ABA7IXF8-F1
#
_entry.id   AF-A0ABA7IXF8-F1
#
_cell.length_a   1.000
_cell.length_b   1.000
_cell.length_c   1.000
_cell.angle_alpha   90.00
_cell.angle_beta   90.00
_cell.angle_gamma   90.00
#
_symmetry.space_group_name_H-M   'P 1'
#
loop_
_entity.id
_entity.type
_entity.pdbx_description
1 polymer ?
#
loop_
_entity_poly.entity_id
_entity_poly.type
_entity_poly.pdbx_seq_one_letter_code
_entity_poly.pdbx_strand_id
1 'polypeptide(L)' 'MTRLLLVLWASLVSVDLERGMIIYKVPAQNLTCFQCFNVSQASQCQPAECQPNEKVCVSREVLLNKSESVL' A
#
# COMPACT_ATOMS: atom_id res chain seq x y z
N MET A 1 -32.12 -30.43 -25.06
CA MET A 1 -30.65 -30.60 -25.03
C MET A 1 -29.88 -29.35 -25.46
N THR A 2 -30.30 -28.65 -26.53
CA THR A 2 -29.65 -27.44 -27.06
C THR A 2 -29.62 -26.24 -26.10
N ARG A 3 -30.66 -26.03 -25.28
CA ARG A 3 -30.67 -24.94 -24.29
C ARG A 3 -29.63 -25.10 -23.19
N LEU A 4 -29.42 -26.32 -22.70
CA LEU A 4 -28.39 -26.61 -21.69
C LEU A 4 -26.99 -26.36 -22.24
N LEU A 5 -26.75 -26.72 -23.50
CA LEU A 5 -25.48 -26.45 -24.19
C LEU A 5 -25.20 -24.95 -24.31
N LEU A 6 -26.20 -24.14 -24.64
CA LEU A 6 -26.06 -22.68 -24.73
C LEU A 6 -25.79 -22.03 -23.36
N VAL A 7 -26.45 -22.50 -22.31
CA VAL A 7 -26.23 -22.01 -20.94
C VAL A 7 -24.82 -22.36 -20.47
N LEU A 8 -24.36 -23.60 -20.73
CA LEU A 8 -23.02 -24.04 -20.36
C LEU A 8 -21.93 -23.26 -21.10
N TRP A 9 -22.16 -22.95 -22.38
CA TRP A 9 -21.27 -22.09 -23.17
C TRP A 9 -21.21 -20.66 -22.62
N ALA A 10 -22.35 -20.08 -22.26
CA ALA A 10 -22.39 -18.74 -21.66
C ALA A 10 -21.68 -18.69 -20.30
N SER A 11 -21.75 -19.76 -19.50
CA SER A 11 -21.05 -19.86 -18.21
C SER A 11 -19.53 -19.92 -18.36
N LEU A 12 -19.00 -20.54 -19.42
CA LEU A 12 -17.55 -20.63 -19.66
C LEU A 12 -16.93 -19.29 -20.07
N VAL A 13 -17.69 -18.41 -20.73
CA VAL A 13 -17.20 -17.09 -21.18
C VAL A 13 -17.10 -16.07 -20.04
N SER A 14 -17.84 -16.28 -18.94
CA SER A 14 -17.94 -15.32 -17.83
C SER A 14 -16.79 -15.38 -16.80
N VAL A 15 -15.79 -16.23 -16.97
CA VAL A 15 -14.72 -16.43 -15.95
C VAL A 15 -13.47 -15.59 -16.22
N ASP A 16 -13.31 -14.99 -17.40
CA ASP A 16 -12.09 -14.24 -17.76
C ASP A 16 -12.17 -12.72 -17.61
N LEU A 17 -13.29 -12.17 -17.09
CA LEU A 17 -13.48 -10.72 -16.98
C LEU A 17 -13.13 -10.11 -15.61
N GLU A 18 -12.36 -10.79 -14.76
CA GLU A 18 -11.84 -10.19 -13.51
C GLU A 18 -10.31 -10.04 -13.47
N ARG A 19 -9.59 -10.61 -14.44
CA ARG A 19 -8.11 -10.53 -14.49
C ARG A 19 -7.59 -9.29 -15.24
N GLY A 20 -8.49 -8.43 -15.72
CA GLY A 20 -8.18 -7.28 -16.56
C GLY A 20 -8.48 -5.92 -15.93
N MET A 21 -8.83 -5.84 -14.63
CA MET A 21 -8.75 -4.57 -13.93
C MET A 21 -7.27 -4.25 -13.73
N ILE A 22 -6.68 -3.63 -14.76
CA ILE A 22 -5.64 -2.62 -14.60
C ILE A 22 -6.13 -1.69 -13.50
N ILE A 23 -5.77 -2.02 -12.27
CA ILE A 23 -5.76 -1.05 -11.18
C ILE A 23 -4.88 0.03 -11.76
N TYR A 24 -5.49 1.13 -12.21
CA TYR A 24 -4.79 2.37 -12.41
C TYR A 24 -4.17 2.65 -11.05
N LYS A 25 -2.94 2.15 -10.84
CA LYS A 25 -2.04 2.63 -9.81
C LYS A 25 -1.77 4.03 -10.30
N VAL A 26 -2.68 4.95 -9.99
CA VAL A 26 -2.44 6.38 -10.08
C VAL A 26 -1.14 6.54 -9.33
N PRO A 27 -0.03 6.81 -10.04
CA PRO A 27 1.22 7.00 -9.35
C PRO A 27 0.98 8.20 -8.45
N ALA A 28 1.43 8.16 -7.20
CA ALA A 28 1.31 9.32 -6.35
C ALA A 28 2.37 10.31 -6.83
N GLN A 29 2.14 10.93 -7.99
CA GLN A 29 3.16 11.67 -8.75
C GLN A 29 3.68 12.89 -8.00
N ASN A 30 3.09 13.24 -6.85
CA ASN A 30 3.49 14.37 -6.02
C ASN A 30 3.37 14.04 -4.51
N LEU A 31 3.56 12.78 -4.09
CA LEU A 31 3.56 12.47 -2.66
C LEU A 31 4.90 12.89 -2.06
N THR A 32 4.84 13.68 -0.99
CA THR A 32 6.01 14.07 -0.20
C THR A 32 5.79 13.61 1.24
N CYS A 33 6.78 12.91 1.78
CA CYS A 33 6.73 12.23 3.08
C CYS A 33 7.85 12.80 3.96
N PHE A 34 7.61 12.96 5.27
CA PHE A 34 8.70 13.28 6.21
C PHE A 34 9.53 12.02 6.47
N GLN A 35 10.85 12.10 6.27
CA GLN A 35 11.77 10.98 6.43
C GLN A 35 12.81 11.28 7.52
N CYS A 36 12.98 10.33 8.43
CA CYS A 36 13.94 10.36 9.54
C CYS A 36 14.08 8.97 10.17
N PHE A 37 15.16 8.76 10.90
CA PHE A 37 15.41 7.53 11.67
C PHE A 37 15.97 7.89 13.04
N ASN A 38 15.37 7.34 14.10
CA ASN A 38 15.83 7.50 15.48
C ASN A 38 16.08 8.96 15.91
N VAL A 39 15.08 9.81 15.67
CA VAL A 39 15.09 11.22 16.11
C VAL A 39 14.32 11.37 17.42
N SER A 40 14.72 12.34 18.24
CA SER A 40 14.04 12.64 19.51
C SER A 40 12.77 13.48 19.32
N GLN A 41 12.63 14.18 18.19
CA GLN A 41 11.49 15.05 17.88
C GLN A 41 11.12 14.98 16.40
N ALA A 42 9.81 15.01 16.11
CA ALA A 42 9.30 14.97 14.74
C ALA A 42 9.73 16.16 13.87
N SER A 43 10.04 17.31 14.48
CA SER A 43 10.56 18.51 13.80
C SER A 43 11.93 18.32 13.14
N GLN A 44 12.67 17.27 13.51
CA GLN A 44 13.96 16.94 12.91
C GLN A 44 13.84 16.19 11.58
N CYS A 45 12.64 15.68 11.27
CA CYS A 45 12.38 14.98 10.01
C CYS A 45 12.27 15.99 8.86
N GLN A 46 12.82 15.66 7.70
CA GLN A 46 12.78 16.51 6.51
C GLN A 46 11.81 15.94 5.48
N PRO A 47 11.12 16.78 4.69
CA PRO A 47 10.30 16.31 3.58
C PRO A 47 11.17 15.71 2.47
N ALA A 48 10.73 14.58 1.92
CA ALA A 48 11.36 13.89 0.80
C ALA A 48 10.29 13.42 -0.19
N GLU A 49 10.58 13.50 -1.49
CA GLU A 49 9.71 12.96 -2.54
C GLU A 49 9.65 11.43 -2.44
N CYS A 50 8.43 10.90 -2.43
CA CYS A 50 8.19 9.47 -2.30
C CYS A 50 8.24 8.81 -3.71
N GLN A 51 8.52 7.52 -3.78
CA GLN A 51 8.60 6.81 -5.06
C GLN A 51 7.24 6.80 -5.79
N PRO A 52 7.20 6.74 -7.12
CA PRO A 52 5.95 6.84 -7.88
C PRO A 52 4.88 5.80 -7.54
N ASN A 53 5.29 4.63 -7.03
CA ASN A 53 4.42 3.53 -6.62
C ASN A 53 3.99 3.60 -5.14
N GLU A 54 4.60 4.47 -4.33
CA GLU A 54 4.21 4.71 -2.95
C GLU A 54 2.90 5.52 -2.93
N LYS A 55 2.09 5.31 -1.90
CA LYS A 55 0.73 5.87 -1.82
C LYS A 55 0.39 6.51 -0.48
N VAL A 56 1.14 6.18 0.56
CA VAL A 56 0.85 6.59 1.94
C VAL A 56 2.15 6.80 2.71
N CYS A 57 2.16 7.77 3.61
CA CYS A 57 3.23 7.98 4.58
C CYS A 57 2.99 7.10 5.82
N VAL A 58 4.03 6.50 6.38
CA VAL A 58 3.94 5.75 7.65
C VAL A 58 5.05 6.21 8.59
N SER A 59 4.69 6.54 9.82
CA SER A 59 5.63 6.83 10.90
C SER A 59 5.54 5.76 12.00
N ARG A 60 6.65 5.50 12.67
CA ARG A 60 6.71 4.60 13.84
C ARG A 60 7.45 5.31 14.95
N GLU A 61 6.88 5.27 16.14
CA GLU A 61 7.50 5.78 17.35
C GLU A 61 7.82 4.61 18.28
N VAL A 62 9.02 4.63 18.86
CA VAL A 62 9.49 3.61 19.79
C VAL A 62 9.94 4.30 21.07
N LEU A 63 9.26 4.00 22.18
CA LEU A 63 9.64 4.49 23.49
C LEU A 63 10.70 3.56 24.10
N LEU A 64 11.93 4.05 24.20
CA LEU A 64 13.01 3.35 24.88
C LEU A 64 13.03 3.72 26.35
N ASN A 65 12.48 2.85 27.20
CA ASN A 65 12.64 2.99 28.64
C ASN A 65 14.02 2.44 29.01
N LYS A 66 14.94 3.32 29.43
CA LYS A 66 16.17 2.88 30.09
C LYS A 66 15.75 2.35 31.46
N SER A 67 15.65 1.04 31.62
CA SER A 67 15.55 0.45 32.94
C SER A 67 16.86 0.77 33.65
N GLU A 68 16.83 1.72 34.58
CA GLU A 68 17.86 1.81 35.60
C GLU A 68 17.81 0.49 36.35
N SER A 69 18.81 -0.37 36.12
CA SER A 69 19.07 -1.49 36.98
C SER A 69 19.31 -0.94 38.38
N VAL A 70 18.27 -1.02 39.21
CA VAL A 70 18.34 -0.81 40.65
C VAL A 70 19.36 -1.83 41.17
N LEU A 71 20.53 -1.31 41.53
CA LEU A 71 21.59 -2.07 42.19
C LEU A 71 21.31 -2.11 43.70
#